data_AF-A0A962MJP9-F1
#
_entry.id   AF-A0A962MJP9-F1
#
_cell.length_a   1.000
_cell.length_b   1.000
_cell.length_c   1.000
_cell.angle_alpha   90.00
_cell.angle_beta   90.00
_cell.angle_gamma   90.00
#
_symmetry.space_group_name_H-M   'P 1'
#
loop_
_entity.id
_entity.type
_entity.pdbx_description
1 polymer ?
#
loop_
_entity_poly.entity_id
_entity_poly.type
_entity_poly.pdbx_seq_one_letter_code
_entity_poly.pdbx_strand_id
1 'polypeptide(L)'
;KKRTAMGRFKHENAEVVINGDGRVVIYLGDDERGEFLYRYVSDGVYAPGADTDDLMENGQLYVAKFHDTGAGEWLALTPETTGMDRGMIHIFTRQAASAVGATTMDRPEWVTANPNAPELYCALTNNKNRGVKPNAGGDLTPAEGPNPREKNNYGQIVRWRPNGGDHTADGFAWDLYVLAGNPDVHSDTYAGSQNVTPSNMFNSPDGLAFDSNGLLWI
;
A
#
# COMPACT_ATOMS: atom_id res chain seq x y z
N LYS A 1 13.03 -18.18 9.14
CA LYS A 1 13.14 -17.17 10.22
C LYS A 1 11.96 -16.20 10.09
N LYS A 2 11.28 -15.80 11.16
CA LYS A 2 10.25 -14.74 11.09
C LYS A 2 10.97 -13.39 11.12
N ARG A 3 10.68 -12.50 10.16
CA ARG A 3 11.32 -11.18 10.03
C ARG A 3 10.47 -10.12 10.73
N THR A 4 10.69 -9.93 12.03
CA THR A 4 9.82 -9.11 12.89
C THR A 4 9.92 -7.61 12.61
N ALA A 5 11.05 -7.14 12.06
CA ALA A 5 11.24 -5.73 11.70
C ALA A 5 10.24 -5.23 10.64
N MET A 6 9.63 -6.13 9.87
CA MET A 6 8.56 -5.82 8.91
C MET A 6 7.15 -5.74 9.54
N GLY A 7 7.04 -5.84 10.86
CA GLY A 7 5.78 -5.69 11.58
C GLY A 7 4.87 -6.91 11.52
N ARG A 8 3.84 -6.91 12.38
CA ARG A 8 2.86 -7.99 12.51
C ARG A 8 1.47 -7.48 12.17
N PHE A 9 0.96 -7.97 11.06
CA PHE A 9 -0.39 -7.72 10.55
C PHE A 9 -0.78 -8.85 9.58
N LYS A 10 -1.88 -8.71 8.83
CA LYS A 10 -2.31 -9.71 7.84
C LYS A 10 -1.62 -9.41 6.50
N HIS A 11 -0.33 -9.70 6.45
CA HIS A 11 0.49 -9.53 5.25
C HIS A 11 -0.14 -10.29 4.07
N GLU A 12 -0.38 -9.58 2.97
CA GLU A 12 -0.84 -10.20 1.71
C GLU A 12 0.35 -10.69 0.88
N ASN A 13 1.09 -9.76 0.26
CA ASN A 13 2.36 -10.03 -0.42
C ASN A 13 3.49 -9.14 0.12
N ALA A 14 4.69 -9.30 -0.44
CA ALA A 14 5.86 -8.48 -0.12
C ALA A 14 6.60 -8.11 -1.41
N GLU A 15 6.38 -6.88 -1.89
CA GLU A 15 7.00 -6.39 -3.11
C GLU A 15 8.37 -5.80 -2.81
N VAL A 16 9.42 -6.40 -3.38
CA VAL A 16 10.82 -6.03 -3.11
C VAL A 16 11.36 -5.15 -4.23
N VAL A 17 11.93 -4.01 -3.85
CA VAL A 17 12.69 -3.13 -4.74
C VAL A 17 14.10 -2.95 -4.18
N ILE A 18 15.12 -3.08 -5.04
CA ILE A 18 16.47 -2.62 -4.71
C ILE A 18 16.57 -1.16 -5.17
N ASN A 19 16.66 -0.25 -4.22
CA ASN A 19 16.72 1.18 -4.51
C ASN A 19 18.03 1.55 -5.22
N GLY A 20 18.08 2.73 -5.84
CA GLY A 20 19.28 3.20 -6.56
C GLY A 20 20.55 3.31 -5.70
N ASP A 21 20.39 3.46 -4.38
CA ASP A 21 21.50 3.45 -3.40
C ASP A 21 21.84 2.05 -2.86
N GLY A 22 21.16 1.00 -3.34
CA GLY A 22 21.37 -0.40 -2.98
C GLY A 22 20.58 -0.86 -1.76
N ARG A 23 19.86 0.02 -1.03
CA ARG A 23 19.01 -0.42 0.08
C ARG A 23 17.83 -1.26 -0.42
N VAL A 24 17.45 -2.26 0.37
CA VAL A 24 16.25 -3.08 0.13
C VAL A 24 15.04 -2.31 0.64
N VAL A 25 14.05 -2.15 -0.22
CA VAL A 25 12.74 -1.58 0.10
C VAL A 25 11.68 -2.65 -0.10
N ILE A 26 10.80 -2.85 0.87
CA ILE A 26 9.74 -3.86 0.82
C ILE A 26 8.40 -3.19 1.08
N TYR A 27 7.48 -3.25 0.12
CA TYR A 27 6.12 -2.74 0.27
C TYR A 27 5.15 -3.85 0.64
N LEU A 28 4.24 -3.59 1.58
CA LEU A 28 3.47 -4.61 2.28
C LEU A 28 2.02 -4.13 2.48
N GLY A 29 1.05 -4.87 1.95
CA GLY A 29 -0.37 -4.66 2.21
C GLY A 29 -0.84 -5.41 3.47
N ASP A 30 -1.75 -4.80 4.23
CA ASP A 30 -2.48 -5.45 5.32
C ASP A 30 -3.94 -5.68 4.89
N ASP A 31 -4.27 -6.90 4.45
CA ASP A 31 -5.59 -7.22 3.91
C ASP A 31 -6.65 -7.33 5.01
N GLU A 32 -7.14 -6.17 5.43
CA GLU A 32 -8.38 -6.01 6.15
C GLU A 32 -8.98 -4.63 5.91
N ARG A 33 -10.31 -4.53 6.04
CA ARG A 33 -11.05 -3.31 5.73
C ARG A 33 -10.64 -2.19 6.69
N GLY A 34 -10.06 -1.13 6.13
CA GLY A 34 -9.63 0.05 6.87
C GLY A 34 -8.29 -0.12 7.57
N GLU A 35 -7.51 -1.16 7.26
CA GLU A 35 -6.11 -1.26 7.67
C GLU A 35 -5.20 -0.60 6.62
N PHE A 36 -3.88 -0.84 6.68
CA PHE A 36 -2.90 0.10 6.15
C PHE A 36 -1.99 -0.49 5.07
N LEU A 37 -1.27 0.40 4.36
CA LEU A 37 -0.19 0.07 3.45
C LEU A 37 1.14 0.45 4.09
N TYR A 38 2.11 -0.46 4.10
CA TYR A 38 3.40 -0.31 4.77
C TYR A 38 4.58 -0.34 3.79
N ARG A 39 5.71 0.22 4.25
CA ARG A 39 7.00 0.15 3.58
C ARG A 39 8.10 -0.11 4.60
N TYR A 40 8.92 -1.11 4.38
CA TYR A 40 10.17 -1.35 5.12
C TYR A 40 11.36 -0.89 4.27
N VAL A 41 12.35 -0.27 4.91
CA VAL A 41 13.62 0.13 4.28
C VAL A 41 14.77 -0.41 5.12
N SER A 42 15.69 -1.17 4.52
CA SER A 42 16.84 -1.72 5.22
C SER A 42 17.87 -0.65 5.58
N ASP A 43 18.61 -0.86 6.68
CA ASP A 43 19.76 -0.03 7.05
C ASP A 43 20.98 -0.35 6.17
N GLY A 44 21.12 -1.62 5.78
CA GLY A 44 22.19 -2.12 4.92
C GLY A 44 21.83 -2.10 3.43
N VAL A 45 22.83 -2.37 2.59
CA VAL A 45 22.70 -2.43 1.13
C VAL A 45 22.81 -3.88 0.63
N TYR A 46 22.03 -4.19 -0.40
CA TYR A 46 22.14 -5.44 -1.12
C TYR A 46 23.35 -5.41 -2.08
N ALA A 47 24.11 -6.50 -2.10
CA ALA A 47 25.14 -6.74 -3.10
C ALA A 47 25.08 -8.20 -3.57
N PRO A 48 25.21 -8.48 -4.89
CA PRO A 48 25.20 -9.85 -5.40
C PRO A 48 26.27 -10.73 -4.72
N GLY A 49 25.84 -11.85 -4.15
CA GLY A 49 26.72 -12.82 -3.47
C GLY A 49 27.17 -12.43 -2.06
N ALA A 50 26.76 -11.26 -1.55
CA ALA A 50 26.97 -10.88 -0.15
C ALA A 50 25.92 -11.54 0.77
N ASP A 51 26.22 -11.55 2.07
CA ASP A 51 25.26 -11.98 3.08
C ASP A 51 24.06 -11.01 3.15
N THR A 52 22.86 -11.57 3.26
CA THR A 52 21.59 -10.84 3.29
C THR A 52 20.82 -11.05 4.58
N ASP A 53 21.36 -11.82 5.53
CA ASP A 53 20.61 -12.28 6.69
C ASP A 53 20.06 -11.13 7.55
N ASP A 54 20.79 -10.02 7.63
CA ASP A 54 20.44 -8.85 8.45
C ASP A 54 19.61 -7.80 7.69
N LEU A 55 19.50 -7.87 6.36
CA LEU A 55 18.84 -6.84 5.53
C LEU A 55 17.33 -6.72 5.78
N MET A 56 16.72 -7.75 6.38
CA MET A 56 15.31 -7.75 6.79
C MET A 56 15.13 -7.74 8.32
N GLU A 57 16.21 -7.47 9.06
CA GLU A 57 16.19 -7.37 10.53
C GLU A 57 16.53 -5.97 11.01
N ASN A 58 17.43 -5.30 10.28
CA ASN A 58 17.92 -3.96 10.60
C ASN A 58 17.43 -2.99 9.55
N GLY A 59 16.42 -2.20 9.92
CA GLY A 59 15.80 -1.21 9.06
C GLY A 59 14.69 -0.46 9.78
N GLN A 60 13.97 0.35 9.00
CA GLN A 60 12.87 1.18 9.46
C GLN A 60 11.56 0.79 8.76
N LEU A 61 10.51 0.62 9.56
CA LEU A 61 9.15 0.40 9.08
C LEU A 61 8.39 1.72 9.02
N TYR A 62 7.64 1.91 7.93
CA TYR A 62 6.82 3.07 7.66
C TYR A 62 5.40 2.64 7.31
N VAL A 63 4.46 3.56 7.45
CA VAL A 63 3.08 3.40 7.02
C VAL A 63 2.67 4.58 6.13
N ALA A 64 1.83 4.33 5.13
CA ALA A 64 1.42 5.34 4.17
C ALA A 64 0.38 6.31 4.74
N LYS A 65 0.51 7.58 4.38
CA LYS A 65 -0.53 8.60 4.47
C LYS A 65 -0.73 9.23 3.10
N PHE A 66 -1.97 9.23 2.63
CA PHE A 66 -2.39 9.82 1.37
C PHE A 66 -3.10 11.14 1.63
N HIS A 67 -2.73 12.17 0.88
CA HIS A 67 -3.36 13.50 0.91
C HIS A 67 -4.25 13.67 -0.33
N ASP A 68 -5.40 14.33 -0.17
CA ASP A 68 -6.36 14.60 -1.27
C ASP A 68 -5.79 15.44 -2.42
N THR A 69 -4.61 16.04 -2.22
CA THR A 69 -3.87 16.80 -3.23
C THR A 69 -3.18 15.93 -4.29
N GLY A 70 -3.23 14.59 -4.15
CA GLY A 70 -2.46 13.66 -4.98
C GLY A 70 -1.02 13.47 -4.48
N ALA A 71 -0.66 14.05 -3.34
CA ALA A 71 0.59 13.77 -2.63
C ALA A 71 0.39 12.72 -1.54
N GLY A 72 1.45 12.04 -1.15
CA GLY A 72 1.46 11.16 0.02
C GLY A 72 2.82 11.17 0.70
N GLU A 73 2.85 10.62 1.90
CA GLU A 73 4.04 10.51 2.73
C GLU A 73 4.12 9.16 3.45
N TRP A 74 5.34 8.74 3.76
CA TRP A 74 5.65 7.58 4.56
C TRP A 74 5.95 8.01 5.99
N LEU A 75 5.06 7.67 6.91
CA LEU A 75 5.21 7.98 8.33
C LEU A 75 6.06 6.92 9.01
N ALA A 76 7.19 7.31 9.58
CA ALA A 76 8.06 6.38 10.28
C ALA A 76 7.41 5.87 11.57
N LEU A 77 7.46 4.56 11.80
CA LEU A 77 7.02 3.92 13.04
C LEU A 77 8.22 3.77 13.98
N THR A 78 8.44 4.77 14.83
CA THR A 78 9.54 4.80 15.80
C THR A 78 8.99 4.99 17.21
N PRO A 79 9.78 4.74 18.27
CA PRO A 79 9.36 5.04 19.64
C PRO A 79 8.92 6.49 19.85
N GLU A 80 9.57 7.43 19.16
CA GLU A 80 9.27 8.86 19.25
C GLU A 80 7.94 9.21 18.59
N THR A 81 7.64 8.62 17.43
CA THR A 81 6.39 8.92 16.69
C THR A 81 5.19 8.18 17.24
N THR A 82 5.39 6.98 17.82
CA THR A 82 4.31 6.10 18.25
C THR A 82 4.10 6.09 19.77
N GLY A 83 5.11 6.49 20.55
CA GLY A 83 5.13 6.29 22.00
C GLY A 83 5.31 4.82 22.43
N MET A 84 5.71 3.93 21.53
CA MET A 84 5.87 2.49 21.78
C MET A 84 7.32 2.04 21.62
N ASP A 85 7.81 1.14 22.48
CA ASP A 85 9.13 0.53 22.27
C ASP A 85 9.17 -0.26 20.95
N ARG A 86 10.35 -0.36 20.31
CA ARG A 86 10.52 -1.03 18.99
C ARG A 86 9.90 -2.43 18.93
N GLY A 87 10.08 -3.23 19.97
CA GLY A 87 9.49 -4.58 20.04
C GLY A 87 7.96 -4.55 20.02
N MET A 88 7.35 -3.56 20.68
CA MET A 88 5.91 -3.36 20.69
C MET A 88 5.42 -2.84 19.34
N ILE A 89 6.14 -1.94 18.68
CA ILE A 89 5.82 -1.50 17.30
C ILE A 89 5.75 -2.70 16.36
N HIS A 90 6.70 -3.64 16.45
CA HIS A 90 6.71 -4.84 15.60
C HIS A 90 5.55 -5.81 15.88
N ILE A 91 5.01 -5.86 17.10
CA ILE A 91 3.93 -6.78 17.50
C ILE A 91 2.54 -6.15 17.30
N PHE A 92 2.44 -4.85 17.60
CA PHE A 92 1.25 -4.01 17.61
C PHE A 92 1.34 -2.95 16.50
N THR A 93 1.77 -3.39 15.31
CA THR A 93 2.06 -2.52 14.17
C THR A 93 0.84 -1.72 13.71
N ARG A 94 -0.36 -2.30 13.80
CA ARG A 94 -1.62 -1.59 13.51
C ARG A 94 -1.85 -0.44 14.49
N GLN A 95 -1.68 -0.67 15.80
CA GLN A 95 -1.83 0.40 16.79
C GLN A 95 -0.77 1.50 16.63
N ALA A 96 0.46 1.14 16.28
CA ALA A 96 1.51 2.11 15.95
C ALA A 96 1.14 2.95 14.71
N ALA A 97 0.57 2.33 13.67
CA ALA A 97 0.09 3.02 12.47
C ALA A 97 -1.09 3.96 12.77
N SER A 98 -2.08 3.52 13.56
CA SER A 98 -3.17 4.39 14.02
C SER A 98 -2.65 5.58 14.83
N ALA A 99 -1.65 5.36 15.70
CA ALA A 99 -1.07 6.41 16.54
C ALA A 99 -0.41 7.55 15.75
N VAL A 100 0.15 7.24 14.57
CA VAL A 100 0.74 8.25 13.68
C VAL A 100 -0.26 8.82 12.66
N GLY A 101 -1.52 8.35 12.66
CA GLY A 101 -2.57 8.85 11.77
C GLY A 101 -2.41 8.43 10.32
N ALA A 102 -2.05 7.16 10.10
CA ALA A 102 -2.01 6.54 8.77
C ALA A 102 -3.38 6.52 8.09
N THR A 103 -3.41 6.48 6.75
CA THR A 103 -4.65 6.43 5.99
C THR A 103 -5.27 5.03 6.04
N THR A 104 -6.53 4.93 6.45
CA THR A 104 -7.28 3.66 6.40
C THR A 104 -7.64 3.29 4.96
N MET A 105 -7.33 2.08 4.51
CA MET A 105 -7.39 1.67 3.11
C MET A 105 -8.48 0.64 2.81
N ASP A 106 -8.92 0.57 1.56
CA ASP A 106 -9.89 -0.42 1.08
C ASP A 106 -9.24 -1.78 0.79
N ARG A 107 -8.82 -2.50 1.83
CA ARG A 107 -8.19 -3.83 1.74
C ARG A 107 -6.99 -3.85 0.77
N PRO A 108 -5.84 -3.33 1.19
CA PRO A 108 -4.59 -3.48 0.43
C PRO A 108 -4.25 -4.95 0.27
N GLU A 109 -4.37 -5.45 -0.95
CA GLU A 109 -3.93 -6.80 -1.33
C GLU A 109 -2.53 -6.70 -1.97
N TRP A 110 -2.34 -7.19 -3.20
CA TRP A 110 -1.00 -7.22 -3.78
C TRP A 110 -0.46 -5.83 -4.11
N VAL A 111 0.82 -5.66 -3.82
CA VAL A 111 1.66 -4.57 -4.34
C VAL A 111 2.57 -5.11 -5.44
N THR A 112 2.81 -4.34 -6.50
CA THR A 112 3.82 -4.67 -7.51
C THR A 112 4.53 -3.42 -8.02
N ALA A 113 5.84 -3.51 -8.30
CA ALA A 113 6.64 -2.44 -8.85
C ALA A 113 6.81 -2.61 -10.37
N ASN A 114 6.74 -1.49 -11.09
CA ASN A 114 7.00 -1.47 -12.52
C ASN A 114 8.52 -1.68 -12.76
N PRO A 115 8.96 -2.68 -13.55
CA PRO A 115 10.39 -2.91 -13.79
C PRO A 115 11.05 -1.82 -14.64
N ASN A 116 10.27 -1.00 -15.33
CA ASN A 116 10.73 -0.02 -16.31
C ASN A 116 10.53 1.44 -15.86
N ALA A 117 9.93 1.68 -14.69
CA ALA A 117 9.70 3.02 -14.15
C ALA A 117 9.60 2.98 -12.62
N PRO A 118 9.93 4.08 -11.89
CA PRO A 118 9.77 4.16 -10.44
C PRO A 118 8.29 4.37 -10.08
N GLU A 119 7.46 3.37 -10.37
CA GLU A 119 6.03 3.33 -10.14
C GLU A 119 5.66 2.05 -9.40
N LEU A 120 4.74 2.15 -8.45
CA LEU A 120 4.16 1.01 -7.77
C LEU A 120 2.64 1.05 -7.85
N TYR A 121 2.04 -0.13 -7.77
CA TYR A 121 0.63 -0.37 -7.93
C TYR A 121 0.16 -1.25 -6.76
N CYS A 122 -0.97 -0.91 -6.16
CA CYS A 122 -1.59 -1.72 -5.10
C CYS A 122 -3.06 -1.93 -5.39
N ALA A 123 -3.49 -3.19 -5.33
CA ALA A 123 -4.89 -3.55 -5.39
C ALA A 123 -5.59 -3.18 -4.08
N LEU A 124 -6.66 -2.40 -4.17
CA LEU A 124 -7.57 -2.07 -3.08
C LEU A 124 -8.90 -2.76 -3.40
N THR A 125 -9.02 -4.01 -3.00
CA THR A 125 -9.96 -4.97 -3.59
C THR A 125 -11.43 -4.66 -3.35
N ASN A 126 -11.80 -4.18 -2.16
CA ASN A 126 -13.14 -3.70 -1.81
C ASN A 126 -13.23 -3.28 -0.34
N ASN A 127 -14.22 -2.46 -0.01
CA ASN A 127 -14.58 -2.16 1.36
C ASN A 127 -16.05 -1.73 1.50
N LYS A 128 -16.93 -2.72 1.71
CA LYS A 128 -18.35 -2.49 2.00
C LYS A 128 -18.62 -1.66 3.27
N ASN A 129 -17.62 -1.42 4.12
CA ASN A 129 -17.75 -0.61 5.34
C ASN A 129 -17.26 0.83 5.17
N ARG A 130 -16.62 1.17 4.03
CA ARG A 130 -16.14 2.53 3.72
C ARG A 130 -17.29 3.53 3.88
N GLY A 131 -17.08 4.59 4.65
CA GLY A 131 -18.07 5.61 4.98
C GLY A 131 -19.18 5.16 5.93
N VAL A 132 -19.21 3.89 6.35
CA VAL A 132 -20.29 3.33 7.18
C VAL A 132 -19.88 3.22 8.65
N LYS A 133 -18.68 2.72 8.92
CA LYS A 133 -18.19 2.50 10.29
C LYS A 133 -16.66 2.50 10.37
N PRO A 134 -16.08 2.71 11.56
CA PRO A 134 -14.65 2.55 11.77
C PRO A 134 -14.14 1.14 11.41
N ASN A 135 -12.81 1.02 11.23
CA ASN A 135 -12.13 -0.26 11.15
C ASN A 135 -12.20 -1.01 12.50
N ALA A 136 -11.61 -2.21 12.59
CA ALA A 136 -11.61 -2.98 13.84
C ALA A 136 -10.84 -2.30 14.99
N GLY A 137 -9.85 -1.46 14.66
CA GLY A 137 -9.07 -0.66 15.61
C GLY A 137 -9.76 0.63 16.10
N GLY A 138 -10.87 1.02 15.48
CA GLY A 138 -11.61 2.25 15.81
C GLY A 138 -11.27 3.46 14.94
N ASP A 139 -10.39 3.32 13.95
CA ASP A 139 -10.05 4.40 13.01
C ASP A 139 -11.20 4.63 12.03
N LEU A 140 -11.51 5.91 11.76
CA LEU A 140 -12.53 6.28 10.80
C LEU A 140 -12.14 5.80 9.39
N THR A 141 -13.14 5.41 8.61
CA THR A 141 -12.98 5.03 7.21
C THR A 141 -13.77 5.97 6.30
N PRO A 142 -13.43 7.28 6.23
CA PRO A 142 -14.11 8.20 5.32
C PRO A 142 -13.87 7.83 3.85
N ALA A 143 -14.80 8.23 2.97
CA ALA A 143 -14.66 8.09 1.52
C ALA A 143 -13.90 9.29 0.94
N GLU A 144 -12.57 9.18 0.93
CA GLU A 144 -11.64 10.25 0.52
C GLU A 144 -10.34 9.65 -0.04
N GLY A 145 -9.51 10.51 -0.66
CA GLY A 145 -8.23 10.13 -1.26
C GLY A 145 -8.30 8.88 -2.15
N PRO A 146 -7.49 7.84 -1.88
CA PRO A 146 -7.46 6.62 -2.69
C PRO A 146 -8.67 5.70 -2.47
N ASN A 147 -9.62 6.08 -1.60
CA ASN A 147 -10.82 5.30 -1.25
C ASN A 147 -12.11 6.09 -1.53
N PRO A 148 -12.40 6.48 -2.79
CA PRO A 148 -13.35 7.55 -3.09
C PRO A 148 -14.83 7.17 -3.02
N ARG A 149 -15.17 5.90 -2.72
CA ARG A 149 -16.55 5.40 -2.76
C ARG A 149 -16.96 4.83 -1.40
N GLU A 150 -18.06 5.33 -0.84
CA GLU A 150 -18.73 4.65 0.29
C GLU A 150 -19.13 3.22 -0.11
N LYS A 151 -19.27 2.29 0.84
CA LYS A 151 -19.78 0.93 0.60
C LYS A 151 -19.19 0.25 -0.65
N ASN A 152 -17.89 0.43 -0.87
CA ASN A 152 -17.20 0.02 -2.08
C ASN A 152 -17.24 -1.51 -2.26
N ASN A 153 -17.92 -1.98 -3.31
CA ASN A 153 -18.06 -3.41 -3.63
C ASN A 153 -17.21 -3.84 -4.84
N TYR A 154 -16.52 -2.91 -5.51
CA TYR A 154 -15.83 -3.19 -6.76
C TYR A 154 -14.30 -3.10 -6.65
N GLY A 155 -13.79 -2.23 -5.80
CA GLY A 155 -12.35 -2.02 -5.67
C GLY A 155 -11.72 -1.10 -6.71
N GLN A 156 -10.43 -0.87 -6.56
CA GLN A 156 -9.63 0.03 -7.35
C GLN A 156 -8.14 -0.36 -7.29
N ILE A 157 -7.33 0.19 -8.18
CA ILE A 157 -5.87 0.08 -8.09
C ILE A 157 -5.31 1.48 -7.90
N VAL A 158 -4.64 1.68 -6.76
CA VAL A 158 -3.89 2.91 -6.49
C VAL A 158 -2.48 2.76 -7.06
N ARG A 159 -1.98 3.83 -7.68
CA ARG A 159 -0.61 3.91 -8.18
C ARG A 159 0.13 5.04 -7.48
N TRP A 160 1.40 4.85 -7.17
CA TRP A 160 2.26 5.94 -6.68
C TRP A 160 3.66 5.93 -7.28
N ARG A 161 4.29 7.10 -7.22
CA ARG A 161 5.65 7.40 -7.69
C ARG A 161 6.44 8.03 -6.54
N PRO A 162 7.49 7.37 -6.03
CA PRO A 162 8.37 7.97 -5.04
C PRO A 162 9.00 9.27 -5.57
N ASN A 163 9.12 10.28 -4.71
CA ASN A 163 9.72 11.56 -5.11
C ASN A 163 11.15 11.35 -5.62
N GLY A 164 11.47 11.95 -6.77
CA GLY A 164 12.78 11.79 -7.41
C GLY A 164 13.06 10.37 -7.94
N GLY A 165 12.08 9.47 -7.93
CA GLY A 165 12.27 8.06 -8.27
C GLY A 165 13.04 7.27 -7.21
N ASP A 166 13.22 7.82 -6.00
CA ASP A 166 13.92 7.19 -4.89
C ASP A 166 12.92 6.47 -3.98
N HIS A 167 12.98 5.14 -3.96
CA HIS A 167 12.07 4.30 -3.18
C HIS A 167 12.22 4.47 -1.67
N THR A 168 13.25 5.19 -1.22
CA THR A 168 13.48 5.53 0.19
C THR A 168 13.01 6.93 0.56
N ALA A 169 12.61 7.76 -0.42
CA ALA A 169 12.08 9.09 -0.19
C ALA A 169 10.83 9.05 0.69
N ASP A 170 10.67 10.03 1.59
CA ASP A 170 9.52 10.08 2.47
C ASP A 170 8.24 10.46 1.73
N GLY A 171 8.33 11.23 0.65
CA GLY A 171 7.17 11.67 -0.14
C GLY A 171 6.97 10.89 -1.44
N PHE A 172 5.73 10.83 -1.90
CA PHE A 172 5.35 10.28 -3.20
C PHE A 172 4.17 11.05 -3.81
N ALA A 173 4.00 10.96 -5.13
CA ALA A 173 2.79 11.37 -5.82
C ALA A 173 1.93 10.14 -6.13
N TRP A 174 0.61 10.24 -6.04
CA TRP A 174 -0.30 9.12 -6.28
C TRP A 174 -1.48 9.50 -7.18
N ASP A 175 -2.03 8.48 -7.85
CA ASP A 175 -3.26 8.57 -8.63
C ASP A 175 -4.01 7.23 -8.60
N LEU A 176 -5.28 7.21 -9.01
CA LEU A 176 -6.04 5.98 -9.18
C LEU A 176 -5.86 5.49 -10.61
N TYR A 177 -5.12 4.39 -10.77
CA TYR A 177 -4.86 3.78 -12.07
C TYR A 177 -6.15 3.26 -12.72
N VAL A 178 -7.01 2.65 -11.92
CA VAL A 178 -8.35 2.22 -12.33
C VAL A 178 -9.29 2.17 -11.12
N LEU A 179 -10.52 2.64 -11.32
CA LEU A 179 -11.66 2.34 -10.47
C LEU A 179 -12.44 1.20 -11.13
N ALA A 180 -12.40 -0.01 -10.56
CA ALA A 180 -13.21 -1.11 -11.06
C ALA A 180 -14.70 -0.82 -10.83
N GLY A 181 -15.58 -1.37 -11.67
CA GLY A 181 -17.00 -1.03 -11.64
C GLY A 181 -17.79 -1.76 -12.72
N ASN A 182 -19.10 -1.49 -12.77
CA ASN A 182 -20.01 -2.07 -13.75
C ASN A 182 -20.80 -0.96 -14.47
N PRO A 183 -20.37 -0.54 -15.67
CA PRO A 183 -21.03 0.54 -16.42
C PRO A 183 -22.35 0.14 -17.08
N ASP A 184 -22.71 -1.15 -17.12
CA ASP A 184 -24.02 -1.60 -17.60
C ASP A 184 -25.11 -1.43 -16.52
N VAL A 185 -24.72 -1.43 -15.25
CA VAL A 185 -25.63 -1.34 -14.10
C VAL A 185 -25.65 0.06 -13.47
N HIS A 186 -24.54 0.79 -13.57
CA HIS A 186 -24.36 2.09 -12.92
C HIS A 186 -24.02 3.18 -13.93
N SER A 187 -24.44 4.41 -13.61
CA SER A 187 -24.09 5.63 -14.36
C SER A 187 -23.30 6.64 -13.52
N ASP A 188 -23.00 6.30 -12.26
CA ASP A 188 -22.22 7.11 -11.31
C ASP A 188 -20.80 6.51 -11.15
N THR A 189 -20.10 6.84 -10.06
CA THR A 189 -18.73 6.36 -9.82
C THR A 189 -18.62 4.83 -9.64
N TYR A 190 -19.75 4.12 -9.49
CA TYR A 190 -19.78 2.65 -9.46
C TYR A 190 -19.77 2.02 -10.86
N ALA A 191 -19.92 2.84 -11.92
CA ALA A 191 -19.66 2.42 -13.30
C ALA A 191 -18.18 2.07 -13.54
N GLY A 192 -17.28 2.62 -12.70
CA GLY A 192 -15.84 2.54 -12.86
C GLY A 192 -15.27 3.79 -13.52
N SER A 193 -13.93 3.84 -13.66
CA SER A 193 -13.23 4.91 -14.38
C SER A 193 -13.36 4.74 -15.90
N GLN A 194 -12.96 5.74 -16.68
CA GLN A 194 -13.15 5.77 -18.14
C GLN A 194 -12.51 4.59 -18.90
N ASN A 195 -11.48 3.95 -18.33
CA ASN A 195 -10.84 2.76 -18.86
C ASN A 195 -11.59 1.45 -18.56
N VAL A 196 -12.69 1.50 -17.80
CA VAL A 196 -13.63 0.39 -17.57
C VAL A 196 -14.83 0.53 -18.50
N THR A 197 -15.13 -0.54 -19.22
CA THR A 197 -16.15 -0.62 -20.27
C THR A 197 -16.95 -1.92 -20.09
N PRO A 198 -18.12 -2.05 -20.74
CA PRO A 198 -18.89 -3.31 -20.73
C PRO A 198 -18.07 -4.53 -21.20
N SER A 199 -17.08 -4.32 -22.07
CA SER A 199 -16.26 -5.42 -22.63
C SER A 199 -15.12 -5.89 -21.74
N ASN A 200 -14.70 -5.09 -20.75
CA ASN A 200 -13.53 -5.38 -19.91
C ASN A 200 -13.79 -5.16 -18.42
N MET A 201 -15.03 -4.93 -18.00
CA MET A 201 -15.36 -4.70 -16.60
C MET A 201 -14.97 -5.89 -15.72
N PHE A 202 -14.49 -5.58 -14.53
CA PHE A 202 -14.12 -6.54 -13.50
C PHE A 202 -14.44 -5.96 -12.12
N ASN A 203 -14.26 -6.78 -11.09
CA ASN A 203 -14.43 -6.38 -9.70
C ASN A 203 -13.39 -7.10 -8.85
N SER A 204 -13.10 -6.54 -7.68
CA SER A 204 -12.19 -7.10 -6.68
C SER A 204 -10.82 -7.46 -7.26
N PRO A 205 -10.07 -6.48 -7.85
CA PRO A 205 -8.67 -6.73 -8.19
C PRO A 205 -7.93 -7.15 -6.92
N ASP A 206 -7.08 -8.16 -7.04
CA ASP A 206 -6.36 -8.78 -5.93
C ASP A 206 -4.89 -8.95 -6.33
N GLY A 207 -4.58 -10.04 -7.03
CA GLY A 207 -3.24 -10.34 -7.54
C GLY A 207 -2.79 -9.33 -8.59
N LEU A 208 -1.56 -8.85 -8.47
CA LEU A 208 -0.93 -7.96 -9.45
C LEU A 208 0.49 -8.42 -9.77
N ALA A 209 0.88 -8.38 -11.04
CA ALA A 209 2.26 -8.66 -11.42
C ALA A 209 2.67 -7.93 -12.69
N PHE A 210 3.87 -7.36 -12.70
CA PHE A 210 4.50 -6.94 -13.95
C PHE A 210 5.28 -8.08 -14.60
N ASP A 211 5.18 -8.17 -15.93
CA ASP A 211 6.17 -8.91 -16.71
C ASP A 211 7.39 -8.04 -17.07
N SER A 212 8.42 -8.65 -17.64
CA SER A 212 9.66 -7.96 -18.03
C SER A 212 9.48 -6.93 -19.15
N ASN A 213 8.36 -6.96 -19.87
CA ASN A 213 8.04 -5.98 -20.91
C ASN A 213 7.29 -4.76 -20.33
N GLY A 214 6.93 -4.80 -19.05
CA GLY A 214 6.18 -3.75 -18.38
C GLY A 214 4.67 -3.87 -18.55
N LEU A 215 4.14 -5.05 -18.93
CA LEU A 215 2.70 -5.30 -18.89
C LEU A 215 2.29 -5.63 -17.45
N LEU A 216 1.30 -4.89 -16.94
CA LEU A 216 0.65 -5.17 -15.67
C LEU A 216 -0.46 -6.20 -15.87
N TRP A 217 -0.32 -7.35 -15.23
CA TRP A 217 -1.35 -8.38 -15.09
C TRP A 217 -2.17 -8.12 -13.83
N ILE A 218 -3.50 -8.18 -13.99
CA ILE A 218 -4.53 -7.98 -12.97
C ILE A 218 -5.40 -9.24 -12.96
#